data_AF-A0A017TE22-F1
#
_entry.id   AF-A0A017TE22-F1
#
_cell.length_a   1.000
_cell.length_b   1.000
_cell.length_c   1.000
_cell.angle_alpha   90.00
_cell.angle_beta   90.00
_cell.angle_gamma   90.00
#
_symmetry.space_group_name_H-M   'P 1'
#
loop_
_entity.id
_entity.type
_entity.pdbx_description
1 polymer ?
#
loop_
_entity_poly.entity_id
_entity_poly.type
_entity_poly.pdbx_seq_one_letter_code
_entity_poly.pdbx_strand_id
1 'polypeptide(L)'
;MEWVYKATNSKLDHMGTMLMVDRDGFLCRSAYEAATKTWADNVRQVDVGDTVHVYFGQKGRDARPIGSFRVVEPDGTHPVHAAVGKRVEGTALHVVDDPSFIKRRDPEGEYSEDPILGLFTGWVLQKVGQAPPFRPAMFRGRTTLQPYTKAS
;
A
#
# COMPACT_ATOMS: atom_id res chain seq x y z
N MET A 1 -11.13 -7.63 7.93
CA MET A 1 -9.88 -7.94 8.65
C MET A 1 -9.07 -6.65 8.84
N GLU A 2 -8.13 -6.62 9.79
CA GLU A 2 -7.23 -5.48 10.01
C GLU A 2 -5.80 -5.89 9.68
N TRP A 3 -5.05 -5.00 9.03
CA TRP A 3 -3.69 -5.21 8.54
C TRP A 3 -2.79 -4.07 8.99
N VAL A 4 -1.49 -4.34 9.10
CA VAL A 4 -0.47 -3.30 9.26
C VAL A 4 0.44 -3.28 8.04
N TYR A 5 0.69 -2.08 7.52
CA TYR A 5 1.60 -1.85 6.42
C TYR A 5 2.69 -0.86 6.82
N LYS A 6 3.96 -1.21 6.60
CA LYS A 6 5.11 -0.35 6.89
C LYS A 6 5.79 0.06 5.59
N ALA A 7 5.52 1.30 5.17
CA ALA A 7 6.27 1.97 4.13
C ALA A 7 7.68 2.33 4.64
N THR A 8 8.64 2.41 3.73
CA THR A 8 10.02 2.80 4.01
C THR A 8 10.46 3.90 3.05
N ASN A 9 11.49 4.64 3.40
CA ASN A 9 12.09 5.70 2.58
C ASN A 9 12.85 5.20 1.34
N SER A 10 12.61 3.97 0.90
CA SER A 10 13.24 3.35 -0.28
C SER A 10 12.48 3.66 -1.57
N LYS A 11 11.31 4.32 -1.47
CA LYS A 11 10.44 4.65 -2.61
C LYS A 11 10.03 6.10 -2.54
N LEU A 12 9.22 6.44 -1.55
CA LEU A 12 8.88 7.82 -1.23
C LEU A 12 9.34 8.15 0.17
N ASP A 13 9.57 9.44 0.41
CA ASP A 13 9.71 9.94 1.77
C ASP A 13 8.36 9.90 2.52
N HIS A 14 8.37 10.37 3.77
CA HIS A 14 7.17 10.39 4.60
C HIS A 14 6.05 11.22 3.97
N MET A 15 6.40 12.38 3.38
CA MET A 15 5.43 13.30 2.80
C MET A 15 4.83 12.73 1.52
N GLY A 16 5.65 12.16 0.63
CA GLY A 16 5.18 11.48 -0.58
C GLY A 16 4.28 10.31 -0.26
N THR A 17 4.64 9.49 0.74
CA THR A 17 3.80 8.38 1.19
C THR A 17 2.45 8.89 1.74
N MET A 18 2.46 9.95 2.55
CA MET A 18 1.23 10.58 3.02
C MET A 18 0.38 11.12 1.88
N LEU A 19 0.97 11.80 0.89
CA LEU A 19 0.21 12.32 -0.25
C LEU A 19 -0.43 11.19 -1.06
N MET A 20 0.29 10.09 -1.30
CA MET A 20 -0.25 8.97 -2.06
C MET A 20 -1.40 8.27 -1.32
N VAL A 21 -1.23 7.98 -0.04
CA VAL A 21 -2.21 7.21 0.73
C VAL A 21 -3.36 8.07 1.26
N ASP A 22 -3.07 9.24 1.82
CA ASP A 22 -4.05 10.10 2.50
C ASP A 22 -4.81 11.00 1.51
N ARG A 23 -4.09 11.63 0.57
CA ARG A 23 -4.70 12.57 -0.37
C ARG A 23 -5.25 11.86 -1.61
N ASP A 24 -4.47 10.97 -2.21
CA ASP A 24 -4.91 10.29 -3.44
C ASP A 24 -5.72 9.02 -3.15
N GLY A 25 -5.58 8.43 -1.95
CA GLY A 25 -6.30 7.20 -1.60
C GLY A 25 -5.74 6.00 -2.37
N PHE A 26 -4.42 5.91 -2.51
CA PHE A 26 -3.78 4.79 -3.19
C PHE A 26 -2.54 4.32 -2.44
N LEU A 27 -2.30 3.01 -2.44
CA LEU A 27 -1.07 2.43 -1.92
C LEU A 27 -0.47 1.47 -2.93
N CYS A 28 0.64 1.89 -3.56
CA CYS A 28 1.43 1.04 -4.44
C CYS A 28 1.89 -0.23 -3.73
N ARG A 29 1.63 -1.39 -4.36
CA ARG A 29 2.10 -2.70 -3.92
C ARG A 29 2.14 -3.65 -5.12
N SER A 30 3.29 -4.25 -5.36
CA SER A 30 3.45 -5.34 -6.32
C SER A 30 2.65 -6.57 -5.87
N ALA A 31 2.03 -7.26 -6.81
CA ALA A 31 1.40 -8.56 -6.60
C ALA A 31 2.45 -9.67 -6.43
N TYR A 32 3.64 -9.51 -7.01
CA TYR A 32 4.71 -10.51 -6.97
C TYR A 32 6.02 -9.96 -6.43
N GLU A 33 6.79 -10.79 -5.73
CA GLU A 33 8.15 -10.48 -5.30
C GLU A 33 9.14 -10.63 -6.46
N ALA A 34 10.04 -9.65 -6.63
CA ALA A 34 10.95 -9.61 -7.77
C ALA A 34 11.98 -10.75 -7.77
N ALA A 35 12.51 -11.09 -6.59
CA ALA A 35 13.59 -12.06 -6.44
C ALA A 35 13.12 -13.50 -6.66
N THR A 36 11.94 -13.85 -6.14
CA THR A 36 11.41 -15.22 -6.16
C THR A 36 10.37 -15.45 -7.25
N LYS A 37 9.82 -14.39 -7.82
CA LYS A 37 8.67 -14.44 -8.76
C LYS A 37 7.44 -15.15 -8.17
N THR A 38 7.33 -15.16 -6.85
CA THR A 38 6.16 -15.67 -6.12
C THR A 38 5.25 -14.53 -5.70
N TRP A 39 4.05 -14.83 -5.22
CA TRP A 39 3.16 -13.82 -4.64
C TRP A 39 3.85 -13.03 -3.53
N ALA A 40 3.60 -11.72 -3.52
CA ALA A 40 4.07 -10.80 -2.49
C ALA A 40 3.38 -11.05 -1.16
N ASP A 41 4.11 -10.82 -0.07
CA ASP A 41 3.68 -11.15 1.30
C ASP A 41 2.23 -10.71 1.57
N ASN A 42 1.38 -11.68 1.92
CA ASN A 42 -0.04 -11.54 2.30
C ASN A 42 -0.94 -10.78 1.29
N VAL A 43 -0.46 -10.46 0.09
CA VAL A 43 -1.17 -9.58 -0.85
C VAL A 43 -2.51 -10.17 -1.32
N ARG A 44 -2.58 -11.50 -1.43
CA ARG A 44 -3.79 -12.26 -1.79
C ARG A 44 -4.81 -12.38 -0.66
N GLN A 45 -4.40 -12.06 0.57
CA GLN A 45 -5.26 -12.19 1.75
C GLN A 45 -5.96 -10.87 2.10
N VAL A 46 -5.48 -9.75 1.55
CA VAL A 46 -6.14 -8.46 1.71
C VAL A 46 -7.32 -8.38 0.75
N ASP A 47 -8.52 -8.21 1.31
CA ASP A 47 -9.76 -8.10 0.56
C ASP A 47 -10.34 -6.68 0.60
N VAL A 48 -11.27 -6.40 -0.33
CA VAL A 48 -12.08 -5.18 -0.28
C VAL A 48 -12.92 -5.20 1.01
N GLY A 49 -12.95 -4.06 1.70
CA GLY A 49 -13.57 -3.90 3.01
C GLY A 49 -12.60 -4.04 4.19
N ASP A 50 -11.42 -4.63 3.98
CA ASP A 50 -10.38 -4.71 5.00
C ASP A 50 -9.81 -3.34 5.34
N THR A 51 -9.26 -3.20 6.55
CA THR A 51 -8.58 -1.98 6.99
C THR A 51 -7.08 -2.20 7.06
N VAL A 52 -6.31 -1.30 6.46
CA VAL A 52 -4.85 -1.26 6.48
C VAL A 52 -4.41 -0.05 7.32
N HIS A 53 -3.71 -0.31 8.42
CA HIS A 53 -3.03 0.70 9.22
C HIS A 53 -1.66 0.96 8.63
N VAL A 54 -1.46 2.15 8.06
CA VAL A 54 -0.23 2.51 7.36
C VAL A 54 0.71 3.25 8.31
N TYR A 55 1.97 2.83 8.31
CA TYR A 55 3.07 3.42 9.06
C TYR A 55 4.22 3.72 8.12
N PHE A 56 5.04 4.72 8.46
CA PHE A 56 6.26 5.06 7.74
C PHE A 56 7.48 4.85 8.62
N GLY A 57 8.34 3.91 8.23
CA GLY A 57 9.60 3.60 8.90
C GLY A 57 10.77 4.38 8.32
N GLN A 58 11.62 4.91 9.20
CA GLN A 58 12.93 5.46 8.83
C GLN A 58 14.02 4.66 9.56
N LYS A 59 15.16 4.40 8.89
CA LYS A 59 16.28 3.67 9.50
C LYS A 59 16.69 4.34 10.81
N GLY A 60 16.77 3.54 11.88
CA GLY A 60 17.19 3.99 13.22
C GLY A 60 16.13 4.79 14.00
N ARG A 61 14.85 4.79 13.56
CA ARG A 61 13.74 5.45 14.25
C ARG A 61 12.51 4.56 14.27
N ASP A 62 11.65 4.78 15.27
CA ASP A 62 10.33 4.15 15.30
C ASP A 62 9.49 4.62 14.11
N ALA A 63 8.67 3.71 13.59
CA ALA A 63 7.79 4.04 12.48
C ALA A 63 6.67 4.98 12.95
N ARG A 64 6.35 5.97 12.12
CA ARG A 64 5.32 6.97 12.40
C ARG A 64 3.99 6.51 11.83
N PRO A 65 2.87 6.60 12.57
CA PRO A 65 1.56 6.32 12.02
C PRO A 65 1.18 7.35 10.96
N ILE A 66 0.67 6.89 9.82
CA ILE A 66 0.07 7.74 8.78
C ILE A 66 -1.46 7.77 8.94
N GLY A 67 -2.09 6.61 9.09
CA GLY A 67 -3.55 6.51 9.19
C GLY A 67 -4.09 5.10 9.03
N SER A 68 -5.40 4.96 9.22
CA SER A 68 -6.17 3.75 8.97
C SER A 68 -7.01 3.93 7.73
N PHE A 69 -6.91 2.99 6.79
CA PHE A 69 -7.54 3.09 5.48
C PHE A 69 -8.29 1.81 5.15
N ARG A 70 -9.54 1.92 4.70
CA ARG A 70 -10.30 0.79 4.18
C ARG A 70 -9.94 0.56 2.72
N VAL A 71 -9.71 -0.69 2.34
CA VAL A 71 -9.57 -1.10 0.93
C VAL A 71 -10.95 -1.04 0.29
N VAL A 72 -11.08 -0.30 -0.80
CA VAL A 72 -12.35 -0.08 -1.49
C VAL A 72 -12.21 -0.38 -2.98
N GLU A 73 -13.34 -0.56 -3.66
CA GLU A 73 -13.35 -0.55 -5.12
C GLU A 73 -13.25 0.90 -5.62
N PRO A 74 -12.61 1.14 -6.78
CA PRO A 74 -12.61 2.44 -7.43
C PRO A 74 -13.97 2.69 -8.11
N ASP A 75 -15.03 2.85 -7.32
CA ASP A 75 -16.28 3.39 -7.84
C ASP A 75 -16.01 4.79 -8.42
N GLY A 76 -16.75 5.21 -9.45
CA GLY A 76 -16.47 6.45 -10.20
C GLY A 76 -16.45 7.75 -9.39
N THR A 77 -16.61 7.69 -8.07
CA THR A 77 -16.47 8.83 -7.14
C THR A 77 -15.10 8.90 -6.46
N HIS A 78 -14.33 7.81 -6.46
CA HIS A 78 -13.02 7.75 -5.80
C HIS A 78 -11.98 8.63 -6.52
N PRO A 79 -11.11 9.39 -5.82
CA PRO A 79 -10.15 10.29 -6.46
C PRO A 79 -9.26 9.67 -7.55
N VAL A 80 -8.92 8.39 -7.41
CA VAL A 80 -8.07 7.66 -8.37
C VAL A 80 -8.83 6.81 -9.37
N HIS A 81 -10.17 6.83 -9.41
CA HIS A 81 -10.95 5.93 -10.27
C HIS A 81 -10.56 6.02 -11.76
N ALA A 82 -10.18 7.20 -12.24
CA ALA A 82 -9.76 7.42 -13.62
C ALA A 82 -8.32 6.96 -13.91
N ALA A 83 -7.50 6.77 -12.88
CA ALA A 83 -6.09 6.39 -13.00
C ALA A 83 -5.87 4.87 -12.84
N VAL A 84 -6.83 4.16 -12.25
CA VAL A 84 -6.75 2.72 -11.99
C VAL A 84 -7.75 1.96 -12.84
N GLY A 85 -7.35 0.78 -13.27
CA GLY A 85 -8.12 -0.08 -14.16
C GLY A 85 -8.53 -1.38 -13.49
N LYS A 86 -8.36 -2.46 -14.26
CA LYS A 86 -8.78 -3.80 -13.87
C LYS A 86 -8.10 -4.26 -12.57
N ARG A 87 -8.84 -5.08 -11.84
CA ARG A 87 -8.32 -5.81 -10.68
C ARG A 87 -7.31 -6.87 -11.11
N VAL A 88 -6.25 -7.07 -10.33
CA VAL A 88 -5.31 -8.18 -10.49
C VAL A 88 -5.99 -9.45 -9.96
N GLU A 89 -6.08 -10.48 -10.80
CA GLU A 89 -6.81 -11.72 -10.49
C GLU A 89 -6.36 -12.33 -9.16
N GLY A 90 -7.34 -12.66 -8.30
CA GLY A 90 -7.09 -13.29 -7.00
C GLY A 90 -6.53 -12.35 -5.92
N THR A 91 -6.64 -11.03 -6.08
CA THR A 91 -6.20 -10.01 -5.10
C THR A 91 -7.17 -8.83 -5.04
N ALA A 92 -7.03 -7.93 -4.06
CA ALA A 92 -7.67 -6.60 -4.06
C ALA A 92 -6.87 -5.49 -4.75
N LEU A 93 -5.78 -5.81 -5.47
CA LEU A 93 -4.99 -4.82 -6.18
C LEU A 93 -5.65 -4.42 -7.50
N HIS A 94 -5.48 -3.16 -7.89
CA HIS A 94 -5.81 -2.65 -9.22
C HIS A 94 -4.55 -2.30 -9.98
N VAL A 95 -4.60 -2.53 -11.29
CA VAL A 95 -3.61 -2.02 -12.25
C VAL A 95 -3.76 -0.50 -12.36
N VAL A 96 -2.65 0.21 -12.49
CA VAL A 96 -2.66 1.64 -12.83
C VAL A 96 -2.63 1.79 -14.35
N ASP A 97 -3.74 2.26 -14.92
CA ASP A 97 -3.88 2.44 -16.38
C ASP A 97 -3.26 3.77 -16.86
N ASP A 98 -3.14 4.77 -15.97
CA ASP A 98 -2.41 6.01 -16.21
C ASP A 98 -1.09 6.03 -15.42
N PRO A 99 0.05 5.59 -15.98
CA PRO A 99 1.34 5.61 -15.29
C PRO A 99 1.78 7.01 -14.85
N SER A 100 1.24 8.07 -15.45
CA SER A 100 1.55 9.44 -15.03
C SER A 100 1.05 9.73 -13.62
N PHE A 101 0.04 8.99 -13.13
CA PHE A 101 -0.40 9.04 -11.74
C PHE A 101 0.73 8.73 -10.76
N ILE A 102 1.48 7.65 -10.99
CA ILE A 102 2.63 7.28 -10.15
C ILE A 102 3.76 8.28 -10.33
N LYS A 103 4.11 8.61 -11.58
CA LYS A 103 5.23 9.53 -11.89
C LYS A 103 5.06 10.93 -11.32
N ARG A 104 3.82 11.43 -11.17
CA ARG A 104 3.54 12.72 -10.52
C ARG A 104 3.88 12.73 -9.03
N ARG A 105 3.84 11.57 -8.36
CA ARG A 105 4.16 11.41 -6.93
C ARG A 105 5.57 10.93 -6.69
N ASP A 106 6.14 10.29 -7.69
CA ASP A 106 7.48 9.74 -7.70
C ASP A 106 8.24 10.23 -8.96
N PRO A 107 8.63 11.52 -8.98
CA PRO A 107 9.31 12.10 -10.14
C PRO A 107 10.71 11.52 -10.35
N GLU A 108 11.33 10.97 -9.29
CA GLU A 108 12.66 10.35 -9.33
C GLU A 108 12.62 8.89 -9.80
N GLY A 109 11.41 8.28 -9.86
CA GLY A 109 11.20 6.96 -10.46
C GLY A 109 11.65 5.80 -9.57
N GLU A 110 11.53 5.95 -8.26
CA GLU A 110 11.88 4.91 -7.30
C GLU A 110 10.87 3.76 -7.27
N TYR A 111 9.59 4.02 -7.51
CA TYR A 111 8.59 2.99 -7.77
C TYR A 111 8.91 2.24 -9.06
N SER A 112 8.82 0.93 -8.96
CA SER A 112 8.97 0.03 -10.09
C SER A 112 7.66 -0.71 -10.33
N GLU A 113 7.43 -1.03 -11.59
CA GLU A 113 6.33 -1.90 -12.00
C GLU A 113 6.41 -3.27 -11.31
N ASP A 114 5.28 -3.94 -11.21
CA ASP A 114 5.23 -5.32 -10.77
C ASP A 114 6.13 -6.20 -11.66
N PRO A 115 7.01 -7.02 -11.07
CA PRO A 115 8.08 -7.71 -11.79
C PRO A 115 7.62 -8.89 -12.65
N ILE A 116 6.34 -9.25 -12.61
CA ILE A 116 5.72 -10.27 -13.47
C ILE A 116 4.71 -9.63 -14.42
N LEU A 117 3.88 -8.71 -13.91
CA LEU A 117 2.83 -8.07 -14.71
C LEU A 117 3.36 -6.96 -15.62
N GLY A 118 4.53 -6.37 -15.31
CA GLY A 118 5.09 -5.24 -16.06
C GLY A 118 4.21 -3.99 -15.99
N LEU A 119 3.47 -3.81 -14.88
CA LEU A 119 2.52 -2.73 -14.66
C LEU A 119 2.58 -2.28 -13.20
N PHE A 120 2.29 -1.01 -12.93
CA PHE A 120 2.08 -0.57 -11.55
C PHE A 120 0.78 -1.12 -11.00
N THR A 121 0.80 -1.56 -9.75
CA THR A 121 -0.36 -2.09 -9.04
C THR A 121 -0.44 -1.55 -7.62
N GLY A 122 -1.64 -1.52 -7.05
CA GLY A 122 -1.84 -1.07 -5.67
C GLY A 122 -3.27 -1.20 -5.19
N TRP A 123 -3.50 -0.93 -3.91
CA TRP A 123 -4.84 -0.86 -3.35
C TRP A 123 -5.42 0.54 -3.47
N VAL A 124 -6.72 0.61 -3.75
CA VAL A 124 -7.52 1.82 -3.63
C VAL A 124 -8.02 1.92 -2.19
N LEU A 125 -7.82 3.08 -1.57
CA LEU A 125 -7.90 3.27 -0.13
C LEU A 125 -8.77 4.46 0.24
N GLN A 126 -9.70 4.24 1.15
CA GLN A 126 -10.50 5.29 1.78
C GLN A 126 -10.07 5.48 3.23
N LYS A 127 -9.71 6.70 3.65
CA LYS A 127 -9.37 6.97 5.05
C LYS A 127 -10.57 6.75 5.97
N VAL A 128 -10.36 5.97 7.03
CA VAL A 128 -11.38 5.67 8.05
C VAL A 128 -10.97 6.08 9.46
N GLY A 129 -9.73 6.51 9.67
CA GLY A 129 -9.30 7.03 10.97
C GLY A 129 -7.79 7.15 11.11
N GLN A 130 -7.34 7.26 12.37
CA GLN A 130 -5.94 7.24 12.75
C GLN A 130 -5.45 5.80 12.89
N ALA A 131 -4.18 5.54 12.56
CA ALA A 131 -3.56 4.26 12.87
C ALA A 131 -3.35 4.14 14.39
N PRO A 132 -3.44 2.92 14.97
CA PRO A 132 -3.00 2.67 16.33
C PRO A 132 -1.54 3.10 16.54
N PRO A 133 -1.10 3.33 17.80
CA PRO A 133 0.31 3.59 18.07
C PRO A 133 1.19 2.45 17.56
N PHE A 134 2.27 2.79 16.84
CA PHE A 134 3.22 1.82 16.32
C PHE A 134 3.82 0.99 17.46
N ARG A 135 3.89 -0.33 17.28
CA ARG A 135 4.62 -1.25 18.14
C ARG A 135 5.47 -2.16 17.26
N PRO A 136 6.79 -2.30 17.50
CA PRO A 136 7.64 -3.18 16.70
C PRO A 136 7.11 -4.61 16.57
N ALA A 137 6.47 -5.14 17.62
CA ALA A 137 5.87 -6.47 17.65
C ALA A 137 4.74 -6.70 16.63
N MET A 138 4.15 -5.64 16.06
CA MET A 138 3.16 -5.74 14.97
C MET A 138 3.79 -6.24 13.66
N PHE A 139 5.11 -6.08 13.50
CA PHE A 139 5.83 -6.50 12.30
C PHE A 139 6.84 -7.59 12.67
N ARG A 140 6.52 -8.84 12.34
CA ARG A 140 7.45 -9.95 12.51
C ARG A 140 8.39 -10.05 11.31
N GLY A 141 9.69 -10.16 11.56
CA GLY A 141 10.70 -10.30 10.52
C GLY A 141 10.88 -9.05 9.66
N ARG A 142 11.08 -9.25 8.34
CA ARG A 142 11.32 -8.17 7.37
C ARG A 142 10.10 -7.81 6.53
N THR A 143 8.96 -8.45 6.76
CA THR A 143 7.74 -8.25 5.99
C THR A 143 7.15 -6.87 6.21
N THR A 144 6.64 -6.28 5.13
CA THR A 144 6.02 -4.94 5.12
C THR A 144 4.51 -4.98 5.35
N LEU A 145 3.84 -6.11 5.15
CA LEU A 145 2.39 -6.31 5.32
C LEU A 145 2.08 -7.52 6.21
N GLN A 146 1.41 -7.30 7.34
CA GLN A 146 1.07 -8.36 8.30
C GLN A 146 -0.36 -8.23 8.81
N PRO A 147 -1.04 -9.33 9.20
CA PRO A 147 -2.27 -9.25 9.97
C PRO A 147 -2.07 -8.41 11.23
N TYR A 148 -3.00 -7.50 11.51
CA TYR A 148 -2.95 -6.72 12.74
C TYR A 148 -3.39 -7.59 13.92
N THR A 149 -2.45 -7.85 14.84
CA THR A 149 -2.76 -8.46 16.13
C THR A 149 -2.79 -7.38 17.19
N LYS A 150 -3.96 -7.13 17.80
CA LYS A 150 -4.06 -6.34 19.02
C LYS A 150 -3.26 -7.08 20.09
N ALA A 151 -2.12 -6.53 20.49
CA ALA A 151 -1.39 -7.08 21.62
C ALA A 151 -2.27 -6.89 22.85
N SER A 152 -2.70 -8.02 23.42
CA SER A 152 -3.38 -8.15 24.70
C SER A 152 -2.55 -7.58 25.84
#